data_AF-A0A0G0H662-F1
#
_entry.id   AF-A0A0G0H662-F1
#
_cell.length_a   1.000
_cell.length_b   1.000
_cell.length_c   1.000
_cell.angle_alpha   90.00
_cell.angle_beta   90.00
_cell.angle_gamma   90.00
#
_symmetry.space_group_name_H-M   'P 1'
#
loop_
_entity.id
_entity.type
_entity.pdbx_description
1 polymer ?
#
loop_
_entity_poly.entity_id
_entity_poly.type
_entity_poly.pdbx_seq_one_letter_code
_entity_poly.pdbx_strand_id
1 'polypeptide(L)'
;MSIEHLRIPAPVDLHTHLRDVGQNQKEDFYTGTRAALAGGFVLVDDKSNKQKPIFTFEDLAEEMEVARPKILCDVGFDFGSDGKNLDEFPRIKHLTNRLKVFLNETTGNLKLADPNLLRKIYPAWPEDGLILLHAENDMVPFALSVIEETRGRTHFHHISTKRDFEPIIEARKKGLPVTCGVTPHHLFLTKDDVKRLGSFGYMKPELATQEDVDFLWQNLKFIDVIESDHAPHTKEEKLSEKPPSGVPGLETMLPLMLTAVARGRLSLPRLIELISTNPQRILGIKLPESTYTIVDLAEKHKLSNDGLETKCGWTPFTGMEVQGKVKTVFIRGKKVFDNGQILVLPGFGKALKQ
;
A
#
# COMPACT_ATOMS: atom_id res chain seq x y z
N MET A 1 22.73 -18.73 -19.07
CA MET A 1 22.61 -18.58 -17.60
C MET A 1 21.15 -18.85 -17.26
N SER A 2 20.84 -19.94 -16.55
CA SER A 2 19.51 -20.08 -15.95
C SER A 2 19.35 -18.90 -14.99
N ILE A 3 18.44 -17.97 -15.29
CA ILE A 3 18.23 -16.81 -14.43
C ILE A 3 17.39 -17.29 -13.24
N GLU A 4 18.01 -18.06 -12.33
CA GLU A 4 17.39 -18.44 -11.07
C GLU A 4 17.22 -17.21 -10.16
N HIS A 5 18.15 -16.25 -10.27
CA HIS A 5 18.11 -15.02 -9.50
C HIS A 5 17.84 -13.80 -10.39
N LEU A 6 16.90 -12.96 -9.98
CA LEU A 6 16.51 -11.74 -10.67
C LEU A 6 16.73 -10.52 -9.77
N ARG A 7 17.29 -9.47 -10.36
CA ARG A 7 17.32 -8.13 -9.76
C ARG A 7 16.07 -7.34 -10.15
N ILE A 8 15.24 -7.02 -9.16
CA ILE A 8 14.11 -6.09 -9.28
C ILE A 8 14.58 -4.70 -8.82
N PRO A 9 14.50 -3.66 -9.67
CA PRO A 9 14.89 -2.32 -9.27
C PRO A 9 13.93 -1.79 -8.20
N ALA A 10 14.46 -1.20 -7.13
CA ALA A 10 13.75 -0.47 -6.08
C ALA A 10 12.23 -0.74 -5.92
N PRO A 11 11.79 -1.90 -5.39
CA PRO A 11 10.37 -2.14 -5.12
C PRO A 11 9.81 -1.19 -4.05
N VAL A 12 8.66 -0.58 -4.33
CA VAL A 12 7.98 0.41 -3.49
C VAL A 12 6.55 -0.05 -3.22
N ASP A 13 6.14 0.00 -1.96
CA ASP A 13 4.74 -0.17 -1.57
C ASP A 13 4.10 1.20 -1.30
N LEU A 14 3.08 1.55 -2.09
CA LEU A 14 2.42 2.85 -2.01
C LEU A 14 1.34 2.89 -0.92
N HIS A 15 1.01 1.77 -0.27
CA HIS A 15 -0.04 1.78 0.75
C HIS A 15 0.23 0.83 1.91
N THR A 16 0.65 1.42 3.04
CA THR A 16 0.89 0.71 4.29
C THR A 16 0.36 1.47 5.50
N HIS A 17 0.10 0.75 6.58
CA HIS A 17 -0.28 1.30 7.88
C HIS A 17 0.67 0.79 8.96
N LEU A 18 1.63 1.60 9.40
CA LEU A 18 2.72 1.17 10.30
C LEU A 18 2.40 1.32 11.80
N ARG A 19 1.22 1.87 12.14
CA ARG A 19 0.55 1.83 13.46
C ARG A 19 1.34 2.28 14.70
N ASP A 20 2.51 2.91 14.59
CA ASP A 20 3.37 3.20 15.75
C ASP A 20 2.70 4.10 16.81
N VAL A 21 2.35 5.35 16.46
CA VAL A 21 1.79 6.29 17.45
C VAL A 21 0.36 5.90 17.86
N GLY A 22 0.20 5.50 19.12
CA GLY A 22 -1.08 5.14 19.75
C GLY A 22 -1.62 3.74 19.40
N GLN A 23 -0.92 2.97 18.54
CA GLN A 23 -1.37 1.64 18.11
C GLN A 23 -0.22 0.62 17.98
N ASN A 24 0.92 0.89 18.64
CA ASN A 24 2.17 0.12 18.51
C ASN A 24 2.07 -1.37 18.89
N GLN A 25 1.01 -1.79 19.58
CA GLN A 25 0.73 -3.21 19.82
C GLN A 25 0.38 -3.98 18.53
N LYS A 26 -0.13 -3.29 17.50
CA LYS A 26 -0.49 -3.89 16.20
C LYS A 26 0.73 -4.02 15.31
N GLU A 27 1.50 -2.93 15.20
CA GLU A 27 2.73 -2.78 14.42
C GLU A 27 3.42 -1.48 14.85
N ASP A 28 4.72 -1.36 14.64
CA ASP A 28 5.45 -0.10 14.78
C ASP A 28 6.38 0.14 13.59
N PHE A 29 7.02 1.32 13.51
CA PHE A 29 7.90 1.64 12.38
C PHE A 29 9.08 0.68 12.25
N TYR A 30 9.56 0.10 13.35
CA TYR A 30 10.66 -0.85 13.30
C TYR A 30 10.17 -2.18 12.72
N THR A 31 9.15 -2.80 13.31
CA THR A 31 8.64 -4.11 12.85
C THR A 31 8.01 -4.03 11.46
N GLY A 32 7.28 -2.96 11.14
CA GLY A 32 6.71 -2.76 9.81
C GLY A 32 7.78 -2.57 8.71
N THR A 33 8.88 -1.89 9.01
CA THR A 33 9.98 -1.77 8.03
C THR A 33 10.86 -3.03 7.95
N ARG A 34 10.88 -3.87 8.99
CA ARG A 34 11.43 -5.24 8.88
C ARG A 34 10.59 -6.08 7.92
N ALA A 35 9.26 -6.05 8.08
CA ALA A 35 8.32 -6.72 7.18
C ALA A 35 8.46 -6.23 5.74
N ALA A 36 8.64 -4.93 5.54
CA ALA A 36 8.91 -4.36 4.21
C ALA A 36 10.19 -4.94 3.59
N LEU A 37 11.30 -4.96 4.33
CA LEU A 37 12.56 -5.53 3.84
C LEU A 37 12.47 -7.03 3.55
N ALA A 38 11.80 -7.80 4.41
CA ALA A 38 11.55 -9.23 4.19
C ALA A 38 10.65 -9.48 2.96
N GLY A 39 9.68 -8.59 2.70
CA GLY A 39 8.87 -8.55 1.48
C GLY A 39 9.60 -8.01 0.24
N GLY A 40 10.82 -7.49 0.39
CA GLY A 40 11.65 -6.98 -0.70
C GLY A 40 11.43 -5.51 -1.05
N PHE A 41 10.70 -4.76 -0.23
CA PHE A 41 10.41 -3.34 -0.42
C PHE A 41 11.49 -2.45 0.19
N VAL A 42 11.93 -1.46 -0.59
CA VAL A 42 12.98 -0.51 -0.21
C VAL A 42 12.42 0.82 0.28
N LEU A 43 11.14 1.07 -0.04
CA LEU A 43 10.37 2.24 0.36
C LEU A 43 8.93 1.79 0.58
N VAL A 44 8.34 2.23 1.67
CA VAL A 44 6.90 2.08 1.94
C VAL A 44 6.28 3.45 2.22
N ASP A 45 5.01 3.61 1.92
CA ASP A 45 4.26 4.85 2.13
C ASP A 45 3.19 4.64 3.22
N ASP A 46 3.34 5.35 4.33
CA ASP A 46 2.55 5.18 5.54
C ASP A 46 1.36 6.15 5.58
N LYS A 47 0.17 5.61 5.86
CA LYS A 47 -1.10 6.35 5.79
C LYS A 47 -1.45 7.10 7.07
N SER A 48 -2.15 8.22 6.90
CA SER A 48 -2.54 9.17 7.96
C SER A 48 -3.57 8.68 8.98
N ASN A 49 -4.14 7.48 8.80
CA ASN A 49 -5.16 6.92 9.67
C ASN A 49 -4.59 6.19 10.89
N LYS A 50 -4.01 6.97 11.80
CA LYS A 50 -3.57 6.51 13.13
C LYS A 50 -4.72 6.61 14.14
N GLN A 51 -4.46 6.28 15.40
CA GLN A 51 -5.43 6.54 16.48
C GLN A 51 -5.79 8.03 16.57
N LYS A 52 -4.78 8.88 16.47
CA LYS A 52 -4.93 10.32 16.24
C LYS A 52 -4.64 10.62 14.76
N PRO A 53 -5.62 11.06 13.97
CA PRO A 53 -5.42 11.40 12.56
C PRO A 53 -4.30 12.41 12.35
N ILE A 54 -3.55 12.25 11.26
CA ILE A 54 -2.48 13.19 10.88
C ILE A 54 -3.10 14.35 10.07
N PHE A 55 -3.72 15.31 10.77
CA PHE A 55 -4.48 16.41 10.17
C PHE A 55 -3.86 17.80 10.43
N THR A 56 -2.76 17.89 11.18
CA THR A 56 -1.99 19.14 11.39
C THR A 56 -0.51 18.95 11.07
N PHE A 57 0.21 20.05 10.85
CA PHE A 57 1.66 20.01 10.69
C PHE A 57 2.36 19.33 11.87
N GLU A 58 1.92 19.64 13.09
CA GLU A 58 2.47 19.06 14.32
C GLU A 58 2.31 17.54 14.34
N ASP A 59 1.16 17.01 13.94
CA ASP A 59 0.92 15.57 13.89
C ASP A 59 1.88 14.87 12.92
N LEU A 60 2.06 15.44 11.72
CA LEU A 60 2.92 14.86 10.71
C LEU A 60 4.39 14.96 11.12
N ALA A 61 4.79 16.10 11.68
CA ALA A 61 6.15 16.29 12.17
C ALA A 61 6.49 15.31 13.31
N GLU A 62 5.57 15.12 14.26
CA GLU A 62 5.73 14.14 15.35
C GLU A 62 5.88 12.73 14.80
N GLU A 63 4.99 12.29 13.89
CA GLU A 63 5.04 10.95 13.29
C GLU A 63 6.40 10.69 12.61
N MET A 64 6.89 11.66 11.84
CA MET A 64 8.20 11.56 11.17
C MET A 64 9.37 11.49 12.15
N GLU A 65 9.33 12.26 13.24
CA GLU A 65 10.38 12.23 14.27
C GLU A 65 10.37 10.92 15.07
N VAL A 66 9.18 10.35 15.36
CA VAL A 66 9.05 9.02 15.98
C VAL A 66 9.57 7.92 15.07
N ALA A 67 9.34 8.02 13.75
CA ALA A 67 9.79 7.03 12.79
C ALA A 67 11.31 7.02 12.60
N ARG A 68 11.94 8.20 12.56
CA ARG A 68 13.36 8.39 12.23
C ARG A 68 14.34 7.43 12.92
N PRO A 69 14.31 7.21 14.25
CA PRO A 69 15.25 6.31 14.91
C PRO A 69 14.89 4.82 14.76
N LYS A 70 13.74 4.47 14.15
CA LYS A 70 13.20 3.11 14.09
C LYS A 70 13.30 2.48 12.70
N ILE A 71 13.10 3.27 11.65
CA ILE A 71 12.93 2.76 10.28
C ILE A 71 14.20 2.12 9.70
N LEU A 72 14.02 1.01 8.98
CA LEU A 72 15.09 0.23 8.33
C LEU A 72 15.11 0.37 6.80
N CYS A 73 13.98 0.70 6.20
CA CYS A 73 13.87 1.11 4.80
C CYS A 73 13.38 2.57 4.75
N ASP A 74 13.35 3.17 3.56
CA ASP A 74 12.83 4.52 3.45
C ASP A 74 11.30 4.52 3.67
N VAL A 75 10.78 5.62 4.23
CA VAL A 75 9.35 5.73 4.52
C VAL A 75 8.82 7.08 4.03
N GLY A 76 7.76 7.02 3.23
CA GLY A 76 6.91 8.14 2.88
C GLY A 76 5.77 8.33 3.88
N PHE A 77 5.28 9.56 4.02
CA PHE A 77 4.21 9.87 4.97
C PHE A 77 3.13 10.69 4.29
N ASP A 78 1.89 10.24 4.44
CA ASP A 78 0.71 10.94 3.94
C ASP A 78 0.18 11.93 4.95
N PHE A 79 -0.28 13.08 4.45
CA PHE A 79 -1.14 13.97 5.21
C PHE A 79 -2.60 13.57 5.04
N GLY A 80 -3.42 13.71 6.08
CA GLY A 80 -4.85 13.43 6.00
C GLY A 80 -5.69 14.71 5.90
N SER A 81 -6.91 14.59 5.40
CA SER A 81 -7.87 15.70 5.45
C SER A 81 -9.31 15.20 5.64
N ASP A 82 -10.03 15.87 6.54
CA ASP A 82 -11.48 15.77 6.69
C ASP A 82 -12.22 16.92 5.98
N GLY A 83 -11.49 17.77 5.26
CA GLY A 83 -12.01 18.96 4.57
C GLY A 83 -12.15 20.20 5.44
N LYS A 84 -11.78 20.12 6.74
CA LYS A 84 -11.81 21.26 7.67
C LYS A 84 -10.43 21.82 8.00
N ASN A 85 -9.37 21.07 7.72
CA ASN A 85 -7.96 21.44 7.96
C ASN A 85 -7.25 22.02 6.73
N LEU A 86 -7.98 22.72 5.85
CA LEU A 86 -7.42 23.25 4.59
C LEU A 86 -6.37 24.34 4.83
N ASP A 87 -6.44 25.03 5.96
CA ASP A 87 -5.50 26.06 6.41
C ASP A 87 -4.12 25.50 6.79
N GLU A 88 -4.03 24.19 7.06
CA GLU A 88 -2.75 23.51 7.30
C GLU A 88 -1.98 23.24 5.99
N PHE A 89 -2.66 23.12 4.85
CA PHE A 89 -2.05 22.69 3.58
C PHE A 89 -0.81 23.49 3.16
N PRO A 90 -0.77 24.85 3.28
CA PRO A 90 0.43 25.64 2.98
C PRO A 90 1.66 25.28 3.84
N ARG A 91 1.44 24.80 5.08
CA ARG A 91 2.51 24.39 6.01
C ARG A 91 3.02 22.99 5.68
N ILE A 92 2.16 22.11 5.18
CA ILE A 92 2.44 20.70 4.91
C ILE A 92 3.28 20.46 3.67
N LYS A 93 3.19 21.32 2.66
CA LYS A 93 3.83 21.11 1.34
C LYS A 93 5.34 20.79 1.40
N HIS A 94 6.04 21.25 2.44
CA HIS A 94 7.47 21.02 2.67
C HIS A 94 7.79 19.65 3.30
N LEU A 95 6.77 18.94 3.79
CA LEU A 95 6.89 17.61 4.36
C LEU A 95 6.41 16.54 3.37
N THR A 96 5.29 16.78 2.67
CA THR A 96 4.70 15.81 1.74
C THR A 96 3.80 16.47 0.69
N ASN A 97 3.69 15.87 -0.51
CA ASN A 97 2.71 16.23 -1.57
C ASN A 97 1.53 15.26 -1.59
N ARG A 98 1.49 14.31 -0.66
CA ARG A 98 0.52 13.24 -0.66
C ARG A 98 -0.57 13.54 0.36
N LEU A 99 -1.80 13.62 -0.13
CA LEU A 99 -2.99 13.82 0.69
C LEU A 99 -3.88 12.59 0.63
N LYS A 100 -4.06 11.89 1.74
CA LYS A 100 -4.99 10.77 1.88
C LYS A 100 -6.36 11.27 2.34
N VAL A 101 -7.39 10.93 1.56
CA VAL A 101 -8.79 11.22 1.87
C VAL A 101 -9.61 9.93 1.85
N PHE A 102 -10.48 9.75 2.84
CA PHE A 102 -11.36 8.60 2.96
C PHE A 102 -12.80 9.01 2.62
N LEU A 103 -13.37 8.42 1.57
CA LEU A 103 -14.76 8.67 1.16
C LEU A 103 -15.73 7.60 1.70
N ASN A 104 -15.20 6.47 2.14
CA ASN A 104 -15.94 5.38 2.77
C ASN A 104 -15.43 5.14 4.20
N GLU A 105 -16.10 4.23 4.91
CA GLU A 105 -15.73 3.89 6.29
C GLU A 105 -14.33 3.30 6.36
N THR A 106 -13.57 3.73 7.36
CA THR A 106 -12.21 3.26 7.60
C THR A 106 -11.91 3.21 9.09
N THR A 107 -10.80 2.58 9.47
CA THR A 107 -10.28 2.61 10.83
C THR A 107 -10.04 4.05 11.28
N GLY A 108 -10.62 4.45 12.43
CA GLY A 108 -10.38 5.76 13.03
C GLY A 108 -11.41 6.86 12.70
N ASN A 109 -12.55 6.51 12.09
CA ASN A 109 -13.64 7.47 11.77
C ASN A 109 -13.20 8.65 10.89
N LEU A 110 -12.44 8.38 9.83
CA LEU A 110 -11.83 9.40 8.97
C LEU A 110 -12.57 9.68 7.68
N LYS A 111 -13.72 9.02 7.51
CA LYS A 111 -14.61 9.26 6.39
C LYS A 111 -15.00 10.74 6.37
N LEU A 112 -14.95 11.37 5.20
CA LEU A 112 -15.54 12.69 5.00
C LEU A 112 -17.01 12.66 5.42
N ALA A 113 -17.36 13.54 6.37
CA ALA A 113 -18.75 13.69 6.82
C ALA A 113 -19.68 14.11 5.67
N ASP A 114 -19.17 14.95 4.76
CA ASP A 114 -19.81 15.34 3.51
C ASP A 114 -18.83 15.15 2.34
N PRO A 115 -19.10 14.21 1.41
CA PRO A 115 -18.28 14.02 0.22
C PRO A 115 -18.10 15.29 -0.62
N ASN A 116 -19.01 16.27 -0.56
CA ASN A 116 -18.87 17.54 -1.29
C ASN A 116 -17.69 18.39 -0.81
N LEU A 117 -17.15 18.13 0.39
CA LEU A 117 -15.90 18.76 0.84
C LEU A 117 -14.73 18.43 -0.08
N LEU A 118 -14.81 17.35 -0.86
CA LEU A 118 -13.81 17.02 -1.88
C LEU A 118 -13.65 18.16 -2.90
N ARG A 119 -14.74 18.86 -3.28
CA ARG A 119 -14.69 20.03 -4.17
C ARG A 119 -13.94 21.23 -3.57
N LYS A 120 -13.77 21.28 -2.24
CA LYS A 120 -12.97 22.29 -1.54
C LYS A 120 -11.52 21.84 -1.36
N ILE A 121 -11.31 20.54 -1.13
CA ILE A 121 -9.98 19.95 -0.93
C ILE A 121 -9.12 20.10 -2.19
N TYR A 122 -9.65 19.69 -3.36
CA TYR A 122 -8.89 19.72 -4.62
C TYR A 122 -8.27 21.09 -4.95
N PRO A 123 -9.02 22.22 -4.95
CA PRO A 123 -8.43 23.52 -5.26
C PRO A 123 -7.54 24.08 -4.13
N ALA A 124 -7.64 23.54 -2.90
CA ALA A 124 -6.79 23.97 -1.78
C ALA A 124 -5.45 23.22 -1.73
N TRP A 125 -5.40 21.97 -2.21
CA TRP A 125 -4.18 21.18 -2.26
C TRP A 125 -3.25 21.70 -3.39
N PRO A 126 -1.91 21.59 -3.25
CA PRO A 126 -0.99 22.02 -4.31
C PRO A 126 -1.29 21.38 -5.66
N GLU A 127 -1.13 22.14 -6.74
CA GLU A 127 -1.46 21.71 -8.12
C GLU A 127 -0.66 20.47 -8.56
N ASP A 128 0.60 20.38 -8.16
CA ASP A 128 1.46 19.22 -8.38
C ASP A 128 1.25 18.09 -7.35
N GLY A 129 0.42 18.35 -6.33
CA GLY A 129 0.07 17.45 -5.25
C GLY A 129 -0.71 16.22 -5.71
N LEU A 130 -0.48 15.09 -5.03
CA LEU A 130 -1.18 13.84 -5.25
C LEU A 130 -2.27 13.66 -4.20
N ILE A 131 -3.51 13.46 -4.65
CA ILE A 131 -4.62 13.06 -3.78
C ILE A 131 -4.84 11.55 -3.90
N LEU A 132 -4.76 10.88 -2.77
CA LEU A 132 -4.89 9.45 -2.58
C LEU A 132 -6.27 9.16 -1.98
N LEU A 133 -7.11 8.40 -2.68
CA LEU A 133 -8.49 8.16 -2.27
C LEU A 133 -8.70 6.71 -1.82
N HIS A 134 -9.31 6.54 -0.65
CA HIS A 134 -10.09 5.34 -0.35
C HIS A 134 -11.54 5.62 -0.78
N ALA A 135 -11.99 4.98 -1.86
CA ALA A 135 -13.32 5.16 -2.42
C ALA A 135 -13.88 3.80 -2.91
N GLU A 136 -15.11 3.50 -2.53
CA GLU A 136 -15.83 2.27 -2.88
C GLU A 136 -17.23 2.61 -3.38
N ASN A 137 -17.75 1.78 -4.29
CA ASN A 137 -19.11 1.87 -4.80
C ASN A 137 -19.41 3.27 -5.36
N ASP A 138 -20.51 3.89 -4.92
CA ASP A 138 -20.99 5.18 -5.43
C ASP A 138 -20.02 6.36 -5.19
N MET A 139 -19.04 6.19 -4.30
CA MET A 139 -18.01 7.20 -4.08
C MET A 139 -16.99 7.27 -5.20
N VAL A 140 -16.80 6.21 -5.98
CA VAL A 140 -15.91 6.21 -7.16
C VAL A 140 -16.44 7.14 -8.26
N PRO A 141 -17.66 6.96 -8.81
CA PRO A 141 -18.19 7.87 -9.81
C PRO A 141 -18.37 9.30 -9.27
N PHE A 142 -18.72 9.46 -7.99
CA PHE A 142 -18.75 10.78 -7.37
C PHE A 142 -17.37 11.46 -7.38
N ALA A 143 -16.32 10.78 -6.92
CA ALA A 143 -14.96 11.33 -6.93
C ALA A 143 -14.50 11.67 -8.36
N LEU A 144 -14.80 10.80 -9.32
CA LEU A 144 -14.51 11.04 -10.73
C LEU A 144 -15.20 12.31 -11.26
N SER A 145 -16.44 12.59 -10.86
CA SER A 145 -17.11 13.85 -11.24
C SER A 145 -16.37 15.09 -10.72
N VAL A 146 -15.85 15.03 -9.49
CA VAL A 146 -15.04 16.12 -8.91
C VAL A 146 -13.69 16.24 -9.63
N ILE A 147 -13.08 15.12 -10.04
CA ILE A 147 -11.81 15.12 -10.77
C ILE A 147 -11.99 15.66 -12.19
N GLU A 148 -13.14 15.42 -12.83
CA GLU A 148 -13.47 16.01 -14.13
C GLU A 148 -13.57 17.54 -14.03
N GLU A 149 -14.16 18.07 -12.95
CA GLU A 149 -14.25 19.51 -12.66
C GLU A 149 -12.88 20.14 -12.34
N THR A 150 -12.06 19.47 -11.52
CA THR A 150 -10.88 20.07 -10.88
C THR A 150 -9.54 19.67 -11.50
N ARG A 151 -9.51 18.53 -12.21
CA ARG A 151 -8.32 17.98 -12.90
C ARG A 151 -7.13 17.72 -11.96
N GLY A 152 -7.35 17.58 -10.65
CA GLY A 152 -6.29 17.25 -9.70
C GLY A 152 -5.76 15.83 -9.90
N ARG A 153 -4.47 15.62 -9.64
CA ARG A 153 -3.83 14.30 -9.77
C ARG A 153 -4.35 13.36 -8.69
N THR A 154 -4.91 12.22 -9.12
CA THR A 154 -5.58 11.31 -8.20
C THR A 154 -5.11 9.87 -8.35
N HIS A 155 -4.93 9.19 -7.22
CA HIS A 155 -4.75 7.76 -7.15
C HIS A 155 -5.90 7.13 -6.35
N PHE A 156 -6.60 6.16 -6.94
CA PHE A 156 -7.58 5.35 -6.23
C PHE A 156 -6.90 4.10 -5.67
N HIS A 157 -6.96 3.93 -4.36
CA HIS A 157 -6.39 2.75 -3.71
C HIS A 157 -7.27 1.50 -3.87
N HIS A 158 -6.62 0.35 -3.76
CA HIS A 158 -7.17 -0.98 -3.47
C HIS A 158 -8.50 -1.27 -4.17
N ILE A 159 -8.56 -1.05 -5.48
CA ILE A 159 -9.75 -1.36 -6.28
C ILE A 159 -10.01 -2.87 -6.24
N SER A 160 -11.22 -3.26 -5.83
CA SER A 160 -11.55 -4.66 -5.56
C SER A 160 -12.66 -5.25 -6.43
N THR A 161 -13.45 -4.40 -7.09
CA THR A 161 -14.62 -4.84 -7.86
C THR A 161 -14.60 -4.32 -9.29
N LYS A 162 -15.30 -5.03 -10.19
CA LYS A 162 -15.58 -4.54 -11.54
C LYS A 162 -16.35 -3.22 -11.51
N ARG A 163 -17.33 -3.09 -10.61
CA ARG A 163 -18.16 -1.89 -10.42
C ARG A 163 -17.30 -0.64 -10.21
N ASP A 164 -16.26 -0.76 -9.40
CA ASP A 164 -15.38 0.37 -9.07
C ASP A 164 -14.30 0.59 -10.14
N PHE A 165 -13.81 -0.50 -10.76
CA PHE A 165 -12.71 -0.38 -11.72
C PHE A 165 -13.14 0.15 -13.08
N GLU A 166 -14.29 -0.28 -13.61
CA GLU A 166 -14.75 0.07 -14.95
C GLU A 166 -14.88 1.61 -15.15
N PRO A 167 -15.49 2.39 -14.22
CA PRO A 167 -15.50 3.85 -14.32
C PRO A 167 -14.11 4.50 -14.35
N ILE A 168 -13.14 3.96 -13.60
CA ILE A 168 -11.76 4.48 -13.56
C ILE A 168 -11.06 4.23 -14.91
N ILE A 169 -11.28 3.06 -15.52
CA ILE A 169 -10.78 2.75 -16.87
C ILE A 169 -11.34 3.76 -17.88
N GLU A 170 -12.64 4.04 -17.84
CA GLU A 170 -13.27 5.00 -18.75
C GLU A 170 -12.79 6.44 -18.50
N ALA A 171 -12.63 6.84 -17.25
CA ALA A 171 -12.03 8.13 -16.88
C ALA A 171 -10.61 8.30 -17.44
N ARG A 172 -9.78 7.25 -17.33
CA ARG A 172 -8.43 7.25 -17.90
C ARG A 172 -8.44 7.36 -19.42
N LYS A 173 -9.33 6.65 -20.10
CA LYS A 173 -9.50 6.75 -21.57
C LYS A 173 -9.93 8.15 -22.02
N LYS A 174 -10.68 8.88 -21.18
CA LYS A 174 -11.03 10.30 -21.39
C LYS A 174 -9.89 11.28 -21.08
N GLY A 175 -8.73 10.80 -20.63
CA GLY A 175 -7.58 11.63 -20.29
C GLY A 175 -7.71 12.36 -18.94
N LEU A 176 -8.52 11.84 -18.01
CA LEU A 176 -8.50 12.31 -16.63
C LEU A 176 -7.20 11.85 -15.94
N PRO A 177 -6.61 12.68 -15.05
CA PRO A 177 -5.32 12.42 -14.40
C PRO A 177 -5.46 11.43 -13.24
N VAL A 178 -5.99 10.24 -13.54
CA VAL A 178 -6.27 9.19 -12.55
C VAL A 178 -5.35 7.99 -12.74
N THR A 179 -4.95 7.42 -11.62
CA THR A 179 -4.26 6.13 -11.52
C THR A 179 -4.95 5.26 -10.48
N CYS A 180 -4.69 3.95 -10.46
CA CYS A 180 -5.23 3.08 -9.41
C CYS A 180 -4.27 1.99 -8.94
N GLY A 181 -4.51 1.54 -7.71
CA GLY A 181 -3.86 0.40 -7.08
C GLY A 181 -4.84 -0.76 -6.89
N VAL A 182 -4.29 -1.98 -6.87
CA VAL A 182 -5.02 -3.21 -6.49
C VAL A 182 -4.14 -4.00 -5.53
N THR A 183 -4.75 -4.71 -4.58
CA THR A 183 -4.00 -5.47 -3.59
C THR A 183 -3.89 -6.96 -3.93
N PRO A 184 -2.90 -7.67 -3.36
CA PRO A 184 -2.84 -9.12 -3.47
C PRO A 184 -4.09 -9.83 -2.92
N HIS A 185 -4.69 -9.33 -1.84
CA HIS A 185 -5.88 -10.00 -1.30
C HIS A 185 -7.08 -9.88 -2.23
N HIS A 186 -7.20 -8.81 -3.02
CA HIS A 186 -8.22 -8.69 -4.07
C HIS A 186 -7.87 -9.41 -5.38
N LEU A 187 -6.64 -9.91 -5.55
CA LEU A 187 -6.23 -10.69 -6.73
C LEU A 187 -6.19 -12.21 -6.48
N PHE A 188 -6.01 -12.64 -5.23
CA PHE A 188 -5.73 -14.03 -4.89
C PHE A 188 -6.75 -14.65 -3.94
N LEU A 189 -7.62 -13.84 -3.31
CA LEU A 189 -8.69 -14.31 -2.44
C LEU A 189 -10.04 -13.84 -2.99
N THR A 190 -11.10 -14.56 -2.64
CA THR A 190 -12.48 -14.20 -3.00
C THR A 190 -13.38 -14.24 -1.78
N LYS A 191 -14.64 -13.84 -1.95
CA LYS A 191 -15.69 -14.01 -0.94
C LYS A 191 -15.81 -15.45 -0.42
N ASP A 192 -15.40 -16.45 -1.20
CA ASP A 192 -15.47 -17.86 -0.80
C ASP A 192 -14.42 -18.19 0.28
N ASP A 193 -13.32 -17.42 0.34
CA ASP A 193 -12.31 -17.53 1.39
C ASP A 193 -12.80 -17.01 2.74
N VAL A 194 -13.82 -16.14 2.78
CA VAL A 194 -14.34 -15.54 4.02
C VAL A 194 -14.76 -16.63 5.01
N LYS A 195 -15.37 -17.73 4.54
CA LYS A 195 -15.77 -18.84 5.39
C LYS A 195 -14.58 -19.49 6.11
N ARG A 196 -13.44 -19.63 5.42
CA ARG A 196 -12.21 -20.22 5.98
C ARG A 196 -11.48 -19.24 6.88
N LEU A 197 -11.44 -17.96 6.50
CA LEU A 197 -10.70 -16.93 7.21
C LEU A 197 -11.44 -16.41 8.45
N GLY A 198 -12.77 -16.51 8.47
CA GLY A 198 -13.59 -15.85 9.47
C GLY A 198 -13.28 -14.36 9.53
N SER A 199 -13.15 -13.83 10.75
CA SER A 199 -12.80 -12.42 10.97
C SER A 199 -11.41 -12.03 10.46
N PHE A 200 -10.47 -12.97 10.27
CA PHE A 200 -9.18 -12.69 9.64
C PHE A 200 -9.30 -12.32 8.16
N GLY A 201 -10.46 -12.56 7.54
CA GLY A 201 -10.80 -12.10 6.20
C GLY A 201 -11.47 -10.73 6.15
N TYR A 202 -11.70 -10.07 7.29
CA TYR A 202 -12.33 -8.75 7.30
C TYR A 202 -11.33 -7.68 6.87
N MET A 203 -11.64 -6.97 5.80
CA MET A 203 -10.87 -5.91 5.18
C MET A 203 -11.80 -4.96 4.44
N LYS A 204 -11.33 -3.74 4.16
CA LYS A 204 -12.06 -2.75 3.36
C LYS A 204 -11.14 -2.23 2.25
N PRO A 205 -11.51 -2.40 0.97
CA PRO A 205 -12.76 -3.01 0.48
C PRO A 205 -12.85 -4.51 0.77
N GLU A 206 -14.07 -5.03 0.89
CA GLU A 206 -14.29 -6.46 1.20
C GLU A 206 -13.83 -7.39 0.06
N LEU A 207 -13.59 -8.66 0.39
CA LEU A 207 -13.30 -9.68 -0.62
C LEU A 207 -14.49 -9.85 -1.56
N ALA A 208 -14.23 -9.73 -2.87
CA ALA A 208 -15.24 -9.70 -3.91
C ALA A 208 -15.49 -11.07 -4.55
N THR A 209 -16.33 -11.13 -5.57
CA THR A 209 -16.64 -12.39 -6.27
C THR A 209 -15.47 -12.87 -7.13
N GLN A 210 -15.45 -14.14 -7.54
CA GLN A 210 -14.47 -14.62 -8.53
C GLN A 210 -14.56 -13.85 -9.86
N GLU A 211 -15.77 -13.40 -10.26
CA GLU A 211 -15.94 -12.57 -11.45
C GLU A 211 -15.20 -11.22 -11.32
N ASP A 212 -15.27 -10.59 -10.14
CA ASP A 212 -14.52 -9.37 -9.86
C ASP A 212 -13.01 -9.61 -9.95
N VAL A 213 -12.52 -10.67 -9.30
CA VAL A 213 -11.10 -11.04 -9.33
C VAL A 213 -10.64 -11.29 -10.78
N ASP A 214 -11.42 -12.04 -11.55
CA ASP A 214 -11.13 -12.32 -12.97
C ASP A 214 -11.12 -11.03 -13.79
N PHE A 215 -12.04 -10.10 -13.54
CA PHE A 215 -12.09 -8.81 -14.21
C PHE A 215 -10.83 -7.97 -13.92
N LEU A 216 -10.34 -7.94 -12.67
CA LEU A 216 -9.10 -7.26 -12.31
C LEU A 216 -7.90 -7.85 -13.07
N TRP A 217 -7.80 -9.19 -13.12
CA TRP A 217 -6.73 -9.87 -13.86
C TRP A 217 -6.80 -9.63 -15.37
N GLN A 218 -7.99 -9.67 -15.97
CA GLN A 218 -8.20 -9.41 -17.40
C GLN A 218 -7.85 -7.96 -17.78
N ASN A 219 -7.97 -7.03 -16.83
CA ASN A 219 -7.73 -5.60 -17.04
C ASN A 219 -6.44 -5.08 -16.38
N LEU A 220 -5.49 -5.96 -16.06
CA LEU A 220 -4.22 -5.63 -15.38
C LEU A 220 -3.40 -4.51 -16.08
N LYS A 221 -3.60 -4.31 -17.39
CA LYS A 221 -2.97 -3.23 -18.17
C LYS A 221 -3.39 -1.82 -17.73
N PHE A 222 -4.54 -1.69 -17.07
CA PHE A 222 -5.07 -0.42 -16.57
C PHE A 222 -4.79 -0.17 -15.08
N ILE A 223 -4.27 -1.17 -14.36
CA ILE A 223 -3.83 -1.03 -12.96
C ILE A 223 -2.47 -0.35 -12.96
N ASP A 224 -2.22 0.67 -12.14
CA ASP A 224 -0.92 1.33 -12.10
C ASP A 224 0.02 0.70 -11.06
N VAL A 225 -0.52 0.25 -9.94
CA VAL A 225 0.26 -0.23 -8.79
C VAL A 225 -0.32 -1.52 -8.22
N ILE A 226 0.55 -2.42 -7.76
CA ILE A 226 0.17 -3.41 -6.75
C ILE A 226 0.66 -2.90 -5.40
N GLU A 227 -0.25 -2.76 -4.45
CA GLU A 227 0.00 -2.23 -3.11
C GLU A 227 -0.52 -3.21 -2.06
N SER A 228 0.17 -3.34 -0.93
CA SER A 228 -0.23 -4.38 0.03
C SER A 228 -1.49 -4.04 0.82
N ASP A 229 -1.76 -2.73 0.98
CA ASP A 229 -2.66 -2.21 2.02
C ASP A 229 -2.37 -2.89 3.36
N HIS A 230 -1.09 -2.96 3.71
CA HIS A 230 -0.65 -3.64 4.94
C HIS A 230 -1.27 -2.95 6.16
N ALA A 231 -2.33 -3.56 6.68
CA ALA A 231 -3.18 -3.05 7.75
C ALA A 231 -3.19 -4.07 8.91
N PRO A 232 -2.08 -4.16 9.68
CA PRO A 232 -1.91 -5.16 10.72
C PRO A 232 -2.82 -4.88 11.91
N HIS A 233 -3.33 -5.96 12.48
CA HIS A 233 -4.18 -6.01 13.66
C HIS A 233 -3.80 -7.22 14.49
N THR A 234 -3.84 -7.13 15.82
CA THR A 234 -3.49 -8.29 16.65
C THR A 234 -4.51 -9.42 16.44
N LYS A 235 -4.10 -10.67 16.69
CA LYS A 235 -5.02 -11.82 16.64
C LYS A 235 -6.20 -11.63 17.61
N GLU A 236 -5.94 -11.06 18.77
CA GLU A 236 -6.97 -10.72 19.77
C GLU A 236 -8.00 -9.75 19.21
N GLU A 237 -7.58 -8.66 18.55
CA GLU A 237 -8.52 -7.72 17.93
C GLU A 237 -9.36 -8.38 16.84
N LYS A 238 -8.73 -9.20 15.99
CA LYS A 238 -9.44 -9.96 14.95
C LYS A 238 -10.41 -10.97 15.55
N LEU A 239 -10.23 -11.44 16.79
CA LEU A 239 -11.14 -12.38 17.46
C LEU A 239 -12.15 -11.70 18.41
N SER A 240 -12.13 -10.37 18.51
CA SER A 240 -13.04 -9.60 19.36
C SER A 240 -14.49 -9.61 18.84
N GLU A 241 -15.42 -9.10 19.63
CA GLU A 241 -16.84 -8.96 19.25
C GLU A 241 -17.06 -8.05 18.02
N LYS A 242 -16.19 -7.04 17.85
CA LYS A 242 -16.23 -6.07 16.74
C LYS A 242 -14.88 -6.05 16.04
N PRO A 243 -14.53 -7.12 15.31
CA PRO A 243 -13.20 -7.28 14.76
C PRO A 243 -12.91 -6.23 13.69
N PRO A 244 -11.74 -5.59 13.71
CA PRO A 244 -11.41 -4.52 12.77
C PRO A 244 -11.14 -5.07 11.37
N SER A 245 -11.39 -4.22 10.36
CA SER A 245 -11.01 -4.49 8.97
C SER A 245 -9.54 -4.17 8.74
N GLY A 246 -8.84 -5.08 8.06
CA GLY A 246 -7.42 -4.94 7.71
C GLY A 246 -6.70 -6.29 7.76
N VAL A 247 -5.74 -6.47 6.86
CA VAL A 247 -4.86 -7.64 6.77
C VAL A 247 -3.41 -7.21 6.55
N PRO A 248 -2.41 -7.94 7.08
CA PRO A 248 -1.01 -7.71 6.75
C PRO A 248 -0.68 -8.28 5.36
N GLY A 249 0.07 -7.52 4.54
CA GLY A 249 0.43 -7.96 3.18
C GLY A 249 1.88 -7.76 2.71
N LEU A 250 2.71 -6.98 3.42
CA LEU A 250 4.09 -6.66 3.00
C LEU A 250 4.91 -7.90 2.64
N GLU A 251 4.96 -8.91 3.51
CA GLU A 251 5.84 -10.07 3.31
C GLU A 251 5.30 -11.07 2.27
N THR A 252 4.00 -11.05 1.98
CA THR A 252 3.35 -12.02 1.09
C THR A 252 3.12 -11.49 -0.31
N MET A 253 3.10 -10.17 -0.50
CA MET A 253 2.80 -9.52 -1.78
C MET A 253 3.72 -9.99 -2.90
N LEU A 254 5.05 -9.86 -2.74
CA LEU A 254 5.99 -10.19 -3.80
C LEU A 254 6.02 -11.71 -4.11
N PRO A 255 6.04 -12.64 -3.14
CA PRO A 255 5.90 -14.07 -3.42
C PRO A 255 4.62 -14.44 -4.19
N LEU A 256 3.46 -13.86 -3.82
CA LEU A 256 2.20 -14.08 -4.55
C LEU A 256 2.29 -13.59 -5.99
N MET A 257 2.80 -12.38 -6.21
CA MET A 257 2.91 -11.80 -7.54
C MET A 257 3.95 -12.53 -8.41
N LEU A 258 5.08 -12.97 -7.85
CA LEU A 258 6.05 -13.83 -8.55
C LEU A 258 5.45 -15.18 -8.92
N THR A 259 4.57 -15.73 -8.08
CA THR A 259 3.82 -16.95 -8.41
C THR A 259 2.92 -16.74 -9.62
N ALA A 260 2.26 -15.58 -9.71
CA ALA A 260 1.46 -15.23 -10.88
C ALA A 260 2.31 -15.03 -12.14
N VAL A 261 3.56 -14.54 -12.02
CA VAL A 261 4.55 -14.54 -13.11
C VAL A 261 4.91 -15.96 -13.53
N ALA A 262 5.27 -16.82 -12.58
CA ALA A 262 5.64 -18.21 -12.84
C ALA A 262 4.52 -19.03 -13.50
N ARG A 263 3.25 -18.68 -13.21
CA ARG A 263 2.05 -19.28 -13.81
C ARG A 263 1.61 -18.61 -15.11
N GLY A 264 2.36 -17.63 -15.62
CA GLY A 264 2.05 -16.95 -16.88
C GLY A 264 0.85 -15.99 -16.82
N ARG A 265 0.37 -15.60 -15.63
CA ARG A 265 -0.76 -14.65 -15.48
C ARG A 265 -0.36 -13.20 -15.71
N LEU A 266 0.91 -12.85 -15.43
CA LEU A 266 1.51 -11.58 -15.82
C LEU A 266 2.95 -11.77 -16.26
N SER A 267 3.48 -10.84 -17.06
CA SER A 267 4.90 -10.85 -17.43
C SER A 267 5.76 -10.24 -16.32
N LEU A 268 7.02 -10.64 -16.26
CA LEU A 268 7.96 -10.09 -15.30
C LEU A 268 8.23 -8.58 -15.49
N PRO A 269 8.41 -8.04 -16.72
CA PRO A 269 8.50 -6.59 -16.92
C PRO A 269 7.28 -5.85 -16.38
N ARG A 270 6.08 -6.42 -16.56
CA ARG A 270 4.85 -5.82 -16.04
C ARG A 270 4.81 -5.81 -14.51
N LEU A 271 5.32 -6.85 -13.86
CA LEU A 271 5.45 -6.85 -12.40
C LEU A 271 6.35 -5.70 -11.94
N ILE A 272 7.51 -5.51 -12.60
CA ILE A 272 8.46 -4.44 -12.27
C ILE A 272 7.80 -3.07 -12.44
N GLU A 273 7.00 -2.86 -13.47
CA GLU A 273 6.23 -1.62 -13.63
C GLU A 273 5.30 -1.40 -12.43
N LEU A 274 4.53 -2.42 -12.04
CA LEU A 274 3.50 -2.35 -11.00
C LEU A 274 4.05 -2.09 -9.58
N ILE A 275 5.24 -2.60 -9.26
CA ILE A 275 5.80 -2.51 -7.89
C ILE A 275 7.01 -1.59 -7.78
N SER A 276 7.51 -1.01 -8.88
CA SER A 276 8.73 -0.20 -8.84
C SER A 276 8.60 1.07 -9.67
N THR A 277 8.41 0.95 -10.99
CA THR A 277 8.48 2.12 -11.87
C THR A 277 7.25 3.02 -11.72
N ASN A 278 6.05 2.45 -11.68
CA ASN A 278 4.82 3.23 -11.53
C ASN A 278 4.65 3.86 -10.15
N PRO A 279 4.89 3.15 -9.01
CA PRO A 279 4.86 3.80 -7.71
C PRO A 279 5.80 5.00 -7.62
N GLN A 280 7.04 4.88 -8.09
CA GLN A 280 7.99 6.00 -8.12
C GLN A 280 7.49 7.17 -8.98
N ARG A 281 6.95 6.90 -10.17
CA ARG A 281 6.35 7.91 -11.05
C ARG A 281 5.14 8.60 -10.41
N ILE A 282 4.27 7.86 -9.75
CA ILE A 282 3.06 8.41 -9.09
C ILE A 282 3.48 9.33 -7.94
N LEU A 283 4.41 8.88 -7.11
CA LEU A 283 4.96 9.62 -5.97
C LEU A 283 5.86 10.79 -6.39
N GLY A 284 6.29 10.85 -7.66
CA GLY A 284 7.20 11.89 -8.15
C GLY A 284 8.64 11.75 -7.62
N ILE A 285 9.05 10.52 -7.28
CA ILE A 285 10.38 10.24 -6.71
C ILE A 285 11.24 9.43 -7.68
N LYS A 286 12.56 9.51 -7.51
CA LYS A 286 13.52 8.67 -8.23
C LYS A 286 14.52 8.08 -7.26
N LEU A 287 14.45 6.77 -7.04
CA LEU A 287 15.40 6.07 -6.17
C LEU A 287 16.70 5.76 -6.94
N PRO A 288 17.86 5.73 -6.26
CA PRO A 288 19.13 5.41 -6.91
C PRO A 288 19.13 3.99 -7.49
N GLU A 289 19.81 3.77 -8.62
CA GLU A 289 19.96 2.43 -9.21
C GLU A 289 20.62 1.42 -8.27
N SER A 290 21.44 1.91 -7.33
CA SER A 290 22.05 1.12 -6.25
C SER A 290 21.05 0.61 -5.20
N THR A 291 19.75 0.88 -5.38
CA THR A 291 18.66 0.37 -4.55
C THR A 291 17.86 -0.66 -5.35
N TYR A 292 17.86 -1.92 -4.89
CA TYR A 292 17.24 -3.03 -5.61
C TYR A 292 17.08 -4.25 -4.71
N THR A 293 16.24 -5.19 -5.15
CA THR A 293 16.00 -6.47 -4.48
C THR A 293 16.39 -7.62 -5.39
N ILE A 294 17.09 -8.61 -4.86
CA ILE A 294 17.39 -9.87 -5.53
C ILE A 294 16.37 -10.91 -5.05
N VAL A 295 15.69 -11.54 -6.01
CA VAL A 295 14.75 -12.63 -5.77
C VAL A 295 15.22 -13.92 -6.42
N ASP A 296 14.95 -15.05 -5.79
CA ASP A 296 15.04 -16.38 -6.39
C ASP A 296 13.68 -16.69 -7.03
N LEU A 297 13.64 -16.92 -8.34
CA LEU A 297 12.42 -17.19 -9.11
C LEU A 297 12.01 -18.67 -9.10
N ALA A 298 12.90 -19.58 -8.69
CA ALA A 298 12.69 -21.01 -8.70
C ALA A 298 12.21 -21.54 -7.34
N GLU A 299 12.58 -20.88 -6.24
CA GLU A 299 12.26 -21.34 -4.87
C GLU A 299 10.74 -21.42 -4.65
N LYS A 300 10.26 -22.64 -4.39
CA LYS A 300 8.86 -22.94 -4.04
C LYS A 300 8.74 -23.12 -2.54
N HIS A 301 7.71 -22.52 -1.95
CA HIS A 301 7.42 -22.69 -0.52
C HIS A 301 5.94 -22.47 -0.26
N LYS A 302 5.51 -22.78 0.96
CA LYS A 302 4.16 -22.55 1.46
C LYS A 302 4.20 -21.35 2.40
N LEU A 303 3.28 -20.39 2.22
CA LEU A 303 3.17 -19.26 3.13
C LEU A 303 2.75 -19.75 4.52
N SER A 304 3.43 -19.28 5.57
CA SER A 304 3.17 -19.62 6.97
C SER A 304 3.06 -18.35 7.82
N ASN A 305 2.50 -18.48 9.01
CA ASN A 305 2.59 -17.46 10.05
C ASN A 305 3.97 -17.47 10.75
N ASP A 306 4.76 -18.53 10.57
CA ASP A 306 6.05 -18.68 11.21
C ASP A 306 7.11 -17.80 10.56
N GLY A 307 7.88 -17.11 11.39
CA GLY A 307 8.99 -16.27 10.92
C GLY A 307 8.57 -14.98 10.22
N LEU A 308 7.30 -14.57 10.34
CA LEU A 308 6.86 -13.25 9.89
C LEU A 308 7.52 -12.15 10.73
N GLU A 309 7.94 -11.08 10.08
CA GLU A 309 8.55 -9.91 10.72
C GLU A 309 7.50 -8.90 11.21
N THR A 310 6.31 -8.88 10.58
CA THR A 310 5.17 -8.09 11.04
C THR A 310 4.74 -8.51 12.44
N LYS A 311 4.53 -7.53 13.32
CA LYS A 311 4.28 -7.76 14.75
C LYS A 311 2.99 -8.52 15.03
N CYS A 312 2.00 -8.43 14.12
CA CYS A 312 0.75 -9.15 14.31
C CYS A 312 0.91 -10.68 14.15
N GLY A 313 1.96 -11.16 13.47
CA GLY A 313 2.33 -12.58 13.42
C GLY A 313 1.26 -13.48 12.81
N TRP A 314 0.53 -12.98 11.80
CA TRP A 314 -0.39 -13.78 10.98
C TRP A 314 -0.48 -13.27 9.54
N THR A 315 -1.02 -14.07 8.64
CA THR A 315 -1.34 -13.69 7.26
C THR A 315 -2.60 -14.40 6.74
N PRO A 316 -3.48 -13.74 5.95
CA PRO A 316 -4.65 -14.40 5.37
C PRO A 316 -4.28 -15.45 4.30
N PHE A 317 -3.03 -15.43 3.83
CA PHE A 317 -2.53 -16.31 2.78
C PHE A 317 -1.89 -17.60 3.32
N THR A 318 -2.00 -17.86 4.62
CA THR A 318 -1.43 -19.07 5.26
C THR A 318 -1.89 -20.31 4.51
N GLY A 319 -0.90 -21.11 4.10
CA GLY A 319 -1.11 -22.37 3.43
C GLY A 319 -1.11 -22.31 1.90
N MET A 320 -1.05 -21.13 1.29
CA MET A 320 -0.92 -21.01 -0.16
C MET A 320 0.49 -21.39 -0.63
N GLU A 321 0.55 -22.16 -1.72
CA GLU A 321 1.81 -22.48 -2.40
C GLU A 321 2.24 -21.34 -3.31
N VAL A 322 3.46 -20.87 -3.12
CA VAL A 322 4.07 -19.78 -3.88
C VAL A 322 5.41 -20.19 -4.50
N GLN A 323 5.76 -19.52 -5.58
CA GLN A 323 7.04 -19.64 -6.28
C GLN A 323 7.64 -18.25 -6.44
N GLY A 324 8.86 -18.08 -5.93
CA GLY A 324 9.52 -16.79 -5.84
C GLY A 324 9.82 -16.41 -4.39
N LYS A 325 11.06 -16.04 -4.06
CA LYS A 325 11.44 -15.62 -2.71
C LYS A 325 12.44 -14.47 -2.72
N VAL A 326 12.28 -13.54 -1.78
CA VAL A 326 13.26 -12.47 -1.55
C VAL A 326 14.53 -13.06 -0.94
N LYS A 327 15.68 -12.79 -1.56
CA LYS A 327 16.99 -13.25 -1.07
C LYS A 327 17.76 -12.11 -0.45
N THR A 328 17.89 -10.99 -1.13
CA THR A 328 18.76 -9.90 -0.68
C THR A 328 18.16 -8.55 -1.06
N VAL A 329 18.26 -7.56 -0.17
CA VAL A 329 17.83 -6.18 -0.46
C VAL A 329 19.02 -5.24 -0.31
N PHE A 330 19.16 -4.33 -1.27
CA PHE A 330 20.12 -3.23 -1.26
C PHE A 330 19.38 -1.90 -1.24
N ILE A 331 19.80 -0.99 -0.35
CA ILE A 331 19.33 0.39 -0.29
C ILE A 331 20.55 1.30 -0.31
N ARG A 332 20.61 2.22 -1.30
CA ARG A 332 21.73 3.16 -1.48
C ARG A 332 23.10 2.45 -1.49
N GLY A 333 23.18 1.29 -2.14
CA GLY A 333 24.40 0.49 -2.26
C GLY A 333 24.76 -0.33 -1.03
N LYS A 334 24.02 -0.23 0.08
CA LYS A 334 24.23 -1.05 1.27
C LYS A 334 23.33 -2.28 1.23
N LYS A 335 23.88 -3.47 1.47
CA LYS A 335 23.10 -4.69 1.71
C LYS A 335 22.40 -4.57 3.06
N VAL A 336 21.07 -4.55 3.07
CA VAL A 336 20.25 -4.31 4.28
C VAL A 336 19.47 -5.53 4.75
N PHE A 337 19.24 -6.48 3.88
CA PHE A 337 18.59 -7.76 4.18
C PHE A 337 19.28 -8.87 3.38
N ASP A 338 19.46 -10.04 3.98
CA ASP A 338 20.03 -11.21 3.34
C ASP A 338 19.51 -12.50 3.95
N ASN A 339 18.83 -13.32 3.15
CA ASN A 339 18.28 -14.64 3.49
C ASN A 339 17.57 -14.70 4.86
N GLY A 340 16.64 -13.78 5.10
CA GLY A 340 15.85 -13.73 6.34
C GLY A 340 16.52 -12.95 7.47
N GLN A 341 17.68 -12.36 7.25
CA GLN A 341 18.38 -11.55 8.26
C GLN A 341 18.42 -10.08 7.88
N ILE A 342 18.04 -9.22 8.83
CA ILE A 342 18.20 -7.76 8.75
C ILE A 342 19.63 -7.40 9.13
N LEU A 343 20.31 -6.61 8.30
CA LEU A 343 21.75 -6.31 8.40
C LEU A 343 22.05 -4.84 8.73
N VAL A 344 21.02 -4.05 9.03
CA VAL A 344 21.14 -2.65 9.41
C VAL A 344 20.49 -2.39 10.75
N LEU A 345 20.97 -1.36 11.44
CA LEU A 345 20.41 -0.91 12.71
C LEU A 345 19.16 -0.04 12.46
N PRO A 346 18.24 0.02 13.43
CA PRO A 346 17.15 1.01 13.44
C PRO A 346 17.65 2.42 13.14
N GLY A 347 16.90 3.15 12.32
CA GLY A 347 17.26 4.50 11.87
C GLY A 347 18.19 4.57 10.67
N PHE A 348 18.46 3.45 10.00
CA PHE A 348 19.14 3.44 8.70
C PHE A 348 18.25 4.03 7.57
N GLY A 349 16.95 3.81 7.65
CA GLY A 349 15.98 4.32 6.69
C GLY A 349 15.89 5.85 6.70
N LYS A 350 15.38 6.44 5.62
CA LYS A 350 15.09 7.88 5.56
C LYS A 350 13.59 8.13 5.60
N ALA A 351 13.17 9.03 6.49
CA ALA A 351 11.85 9.65 6.41
C ALA A 351 11.85 10.64 5.24
N LEU A 352 11.16 10.31 4.15
CA LEU A 352 11.16 11.10 2.93
C LEU A 352 10.34 12.36 3.12
N LYS A 353 11.03 13.50 3.03
CA LYS A 353 10.43 14.80 2.78
C LYS A 353 10.36 15.07 1.29
N GLN A 354 9.44 15.92 0.90
CA GLN A 354 9.21 16.32 -0.47
C GLN A 354 10.20 17.41 -0.92
#